data_AF-A0A6I9YZ64-F1
#
_entry.id   AF-A0A6I9YZ64-F1
#
_cell.length_a   1.000
_cell.length_b   1.000
_cell.length_c   1.000
_cell.angle_alpha   90.00
_cell.angle_beta   90.00
_cell.angle_gamma   90.00
#
_symmetry.space_group_name_H-M   'P 1'
#
loop_
_entity.id
_entity.type
_entity.pdbx_description
1 polymer ?
#
loop_
_entity_poly.entity_id
_entity_poly.type
_entity_poly.pdbx_seq_one_letter_code
_entity_poly.pdbx_strand_id
1 'polypeptide(L)'
;MRTSACREHQGTLEDQIIQANPALEAFGNAKTLRNDNSSRFGKFIRIHFGATGKLASADIETYLLEKSRVIFQLKAERNYHIFYQILSNKKPELLDMMLVTNNPYDYAFISQGETTVPSIDDAEELLATD
;
A
#
# COMPACT_ATOMS: atom_id res chain seq x y z
N MET A 1 -12.18 34.03 -7.42
CA MET A 1 -10.75 33.72 -7.34
C MET A 1 -10.59 32.21 -7.25
N ARG A 2 -10.16 31.55 -8.33
CA ARG A 2 -9.74 30.14 -8.28
C ARG A 2 -8.25 30.13 -7.97
N THR A 3 -7.88 29.72 -6.75
CA THR A 3 -6.49 29.48 -6.41
C THR A 3 -6.03 28.21 -7.14
N SER A 4 -5.19 28.40 -8.15
CA SER A 4 -4.42 27.33 -8.77
C SER A 4 -3.46 26.80 -7.72
N ALA A 5 -3.70 25.59 -7.20
CA ALA A 5 -2.69 24.89 -6.41
C ALA A 5 -1.49 24.60 -7.32
N CYS A 6 -0.30 25.02 -6.90
CA CYS A 6 0.96 24.60 -7.51
C CYS A 6 1.01 23.07 -7.54
N ARG A 7 1.14 22.49 -8.73
CA ARG A 7 1.57 21.09 -8.88
C ARG A 7 3.03 21.03 -8.46
N GLU A 8 3.27 20.74 -7.17
CA GLU A 8 4.61 20.42 -6.70
C GLU A 8 5.07 19.12 -7.37
N HIS A 9 6.25 19.20 -8.01
CA HIS A 9 7.09 18.13 -8.53
C HIS A 9 6.45 16.74 -8.73
N GLN A 10 5.59 16.60 -9.73
CA GLN A 10 5.39 15.28 -10.33
C GLN A 10 6.65 14.98 -11.15
N GLY A 11 7.44 14.00 -10.73
CA GLY A 11 8.64 13.54 -11.45
C GLY A 11 8.34 13.09 -12.88
N THR A 12 9.31 12.47 -13.54
CA THR A 12 9.10 11.91 -14.89
C THR A 12 7.94 10.91 -14.89
N LEU A 13 7.37 10.61 -16.05
CA LEU A 13 6.28 9.64 -16.14
C LEU A 13 6.74 8.25 -15.67
N GLU A 14 8.02 7.93 -15.90
CA GLU A 14 8.72 6.77 -15.34
C GLU A 14 8.69 6.80 -13.80
N ASP A 15 9.03 7.93 -13.18
CA ASP A 15 8.99 8.08 -11.73
C ASP A 15 7.57 7.88 -11.19
N GLN A 16 6.55 8.43 -11.87
CA GLN A 16 5.16 8.29 -11.45
C GLN A 16 4.69 6.82 -11.45
N ILE A 17 5.14 6.03 -12.43
CA ILE A 17 4.83 4.59 -12.50
C ILE A 17 5.50 3.85 -11.32
N ILE A 18 6.72 4.24 -10.96
CA ILE A 18 7.46 3.65 -9.82
C ILE A 18 6.81 4.06 -8.49
N GLN A 19 6.43 5.32 -8.33
CA GLN A 19 5.79 5.87 -7.13
C GLN A 19 4.39 5.28 -6.88
N ALA A 20 3.74 4.69 -7.89
CA ALA A 20 2.48 3.98 -7.69
C ALA A 20 2.67 2.64 -6.95
N ASN A 21 3.88 2.06 -6.92
CA ASN A 21 4.11 0.75 -6.31
C ASN A 21 3.94 0.77 -4.79
N PRO A 22 4.57 1.66 -4.01
CA PRO A 22 4.37 1.71 -2.55
C PRO A 22 2.88 1.75 -2.16
N ALA A 23 2.08 2.58 -2.83
CA ALA A 23 0.64 2.63 -2.60
C ALA A 23 -0.05 1.30 -2.93
N LEU A 24 0.24 0.68 -4.08
CA LEU A 24 -0.36 -0.60 -4.44
C LEU A 24 0.07 -1.74 -3.52
N GLU A 25 1.30 -1.71 -3.02
CA GLU A 25 1.83 -2.73 -2.10
C GLU A 25 1.23 -2.56 -0.69
N ALA A 26 1.11 -1.33 -0.19
CA ALA A 26 0.48 -1.06 1.10
C ALA A 26 -0.94 -1.63 1.20
N PHE A 27 -1.75 -1.44 0.15
CA PHE A 27 -3.16 -1.86 0.11
C PHE A 27 -3.39 -3.26 -0.50
N GLY A 28 -2.42 -3.81 -1.21
CA GLY A 28 -2.60 -5.01 -2.04
C GLY A 28 -1.62 -6.14 -1.73
N ASN A 29 -0.59 -5.90 -0.93
CA ASN A 29 0.35 -6.92 -0.49
C ASN A 29 0.18 -7.23 1.00
N ALA A 30 0.52 -8.47 1.35
CA ALA A 30 0.47 -8.96 2.72
C ALA A 30 1.54 -10.02 2.96
N LYS A 31 1.86 -10.26 4.24
CA LYS A 31 2.70 -11.39 4.63
C LYS A 31 1.93 -12.70 4.56
N THR A 32 2.51 -13.65 3.84
CA THR A 32 2.02 -15.03 3.69
C THR A 32 3.03 -16.02 4.25
N LEU A 33 2.72 -17.30 4.24
CA LEU A 33 3.66 -18.35 4.65
C LEU A 33 4.95 -18.42 3.81
N ARG A 34 4.92 -17.97 2.56
CA ARG A 34 6.03 -18.16 1.60
C ARG A 34 6.79 -16.88 1.27
N ASN A 35 6.16 -15.73 1.47
CA ASN A 35 6.68 -14.43 1.11
C ASN A 35 6.10 -13.37 2.05
N ASP A 36 6.98 -12.53 2.58
CA ASP A 36 6.66 -11.45 3.51
C ASP A 36 5.96 -10.26 2.84
N ASN A 37 6.17 -10.04 1.55
CA ASN A 37 5.53 -8.99 0.75
C ASN A 37 4.85 -9.59 -0.50
N SER A 38 3.81 -10.42 -0.29
CA SER A 38 3.12 -11.10 -1.39
C SER A 38 1.95 -10.29 -1.91
N SER A 39 1.95 -9.98 -3.22
CA SER A 39 0.78 -9.42 -3.88
C SER A 39 -0.42 -10.37 -3.83
N ARG A 40 -1.58 -9.83 -3.45
CA ARG A 40 -2.86 -10.55 -3.36
C ARG A 40 -3.87 -10.09 -4.40
N PHE A 41 -3.37 -9.50 -5.48
CA PHE A 41 -4.12 -9.09 -6.66
C PHE A 41 -3.26 -9.31 -7.91
N GLY A 42 -3.91 -9.55 -9.04
CA GLY A 42 -3.29 -9.50 -10.35
C GLY A 42 -3.16 -8.05 -10.81
N LYS A 43 -2.04 -7.71 -11.45
CA LYS A 43 -1.73 -6.37 -11.95
C LYS A 43 -1.32 -6.45 -13.41
N PHE A 44 -1.99 -5.70 -14.27
CA PHE A 44 -1.62 -5.54 -15.67
C PHE A 44 -1.33 -4.06 -15.94
N ILE A 45 -0.05 -3.77 -16.21
CA ILE A 45 0.39 -2.41 -16.54
C ILE A 45 0.47 -2.31 -18.07
N ARG A 46 -0.29 -1.38 -18.66
CA ARG A 46 -0.13 -0.99 -20.06
C ARG A 46 0.77 0.22 -20.13
N ILE A 47 1.85 0.12 -20.90
CA ILE A 47 2.75 1.23 -21.17
C ILE A 47 2.50 1.69 -22.61
N HIS A 48 2.10 2.94 -22.79
CA HIS A 48 1.79 3.52 -24.09
C HIS A 48 2.98 4.34 -24.60
N PHE A 49 3.38 4.06 -25.84
CA PHE A 49 4.44 4.78 -26.53
C PHE A 49 3.84 5.65 -27.64
N GLY A 50 4.35 6.88 -27.75
CA GLY A 50 3.99 7.76 -28.85
C GLY A 50 4.58 7.30 -30.19
N ALA A 51 4.19 7.94 -31.29
CA ALA A 51 4.67 7.63 -32.64
C ALA A 51 6.21 7.69 -32.80
N THR A 52 6.90 8.40 -31.91
CA THR A 52 8.37 8.52 -31.89
C THR A 52 9.06 7.49 -30.97
N GLY A 53 8.31 6.54 -30.39
CA GLY A 53 8.83 5.53 -29.46
C GLY A 53 9.13 6.03 -28.05
N LYS A 54 8.76 7.27 -27.72
CA LYS A 54 8.89 7.83 -26.36
C LYS A 54 7.69 7.44 -25.50
N LEU A 55 7.94 7.28 -24.20
CA LEU A 55 6.91 7.04 -23.20
C LEU A 55 5.87 8.17 -23.23
N ALA A 56 4.59 7.83 -23.38
CA ALA A 56 3.51 8.80 -23.51
C ALA A 56 2.53 8.74 -22.33
N SER A 57 2.12 7.54 -21.92
CA SER A 57 1.24 7.32 -20.77
C SER A 57 1.35 5.88 -20.25
N ALA A 58 0.75 5.60 -19.10
CA ALA A 58 0.59 4.23 -18.61
C ALA A 58 -0.77 4.07 -17.90
N ASP A 59 -1.35 2.87 -17.99
CA ASP A 59 -2.54 2.48 -17.22
C ASP A 59 -2.24 1.25 -16.38
N ILE A 60 -2.89 1.14 -15.23
CA ILE A 60 -2.82 -0.05 -14.37
C ILE A 60 -4.23 -0.62 -14.23
N GLU A 61 -4.42 -1.87 -14.64
CA GLU A 61 -5.62 -2.64 -14.36
C GLU A 61 -5.31 -3.68 -13.27
N THR A 62 -6.23 -3.79 -12.30
CA THR A 62 -6.12 -4.75 -11.20
C THR A 62 -7.23 -5.78 -11.27
N TYR A 63 -6.90 -7.02 -10.92
CA TYR A 63 -7.82 -8.15 -10.99
C TYR A 63 -7.74 -8.99 -9.71
N LEU A 64 -8.88 -9.55 -9.30
CA LEU A 64 -8.94 -10.62 -8.29
C LEU A 64 -8.20 -10.31 -6.99
N LEU A 65 -8.42 -9.12 -6.42
CA LEU A 65 -7.98 -8.82 -5.06
C LEU A 65 -8.58 -9.84 -4.08
N GLU A 66 -7.75 -10.41 -3.21
CA GLU A 66 -8.18 -11.34 -2.15
C GLU A 66 -8.95 -10.60 -1.05
N LYS A 67 -10.23 -10.33 -1.31
CA LYS A 67 -11.10 -9.58 -0.39
C LYS A 67 -11.29 -10.25 0.98
N SER A 68 -11.23 -11.58 1.04
CA SER A 68 -11.36 -12.34 2.30
C SER A 68 -10.31 -11.94 3.33
N ARG A 69 -9.10 -11.56 2.89
CA ARG A 69 -7.99 -11.18 3.76
C ARG A 69 -8.32 -10.00 4.68
N VAL A 70 -9.17 -9.09 4.22
CA VAL A 70 -9.57 -7.89 4.98
C VAL A 70 -10.17 -8.24 6.33
N ILE A 71 -10.90 -9.37 6.43
CA ILE A 71 -11.62 -9.78 7.64
C ILE A 71 -11.08 -11.07 8.25
N PHE A 72 -10.14 -11.75 7.61
CA PHE A 72 -9.66 -13.07 8.02
C PHE A 72 -8.18 -13.29 7.69
N GLN A 73 -7.43 -13.86 8.63
CA GLN A 73 -6.04 -14.27 8.43
C GLN A 73 -5.80 -15.67 8.99
N LEU A 74 -4.91 -16.43 8.34
CA LEU A 74 -4.35 -17.64 8.94
C LEU A 74 -3.34 -17.28 10.03
N LYS A 75 -3.10 -18.19 10.98
CA LYS A 75 -2.26 -17.94 12.17
C LYS A 75 -0.86 -17.40 11.89
N ALA A 76 -0.25 -17.82 10.78
CA ALA A 76 1.10 -17.42 10.38
C ALA A 76 1.09 -16.48 9.17
N GLU A 77 -0.04 -15.80 8.93
CA GLU A 77 -0.17 -14.76 7.91
C GLU A 77 -0.60 -13.45 8.55
N ARG A 78 -0.47 -12.37 7.79
CA ARG A 78 -0.85 -11.02 8.18
C ARG A 78 -1.93 -10.48 7.23
N ASN A 79 -2.66 -9.46 7.66
CA ASN A 79 -3.51 -8.67 6.77
C ASN A 79 -2.64 -7.77 5.86
N TYR A 80 -3.27 -6.93 5.05
CA TYR A 80 -2.58 -5.95 4.20
C TYR A 80 -1.71 -4.98 5.01
N HIS A 81 -0.57 -4.57 4.44
CA HIS A 81 0.45 -3.80 5.15
C HIS A 81 -0.06 -2.47 5.71
N ILE A 82 -0.98 -1.80 5.00
CA ILE A 82 -1.51 -0.49 5.37
C ILE A 82 -2.04 -0.42 6.81
N PHE A 83 -2.65 -1.48 7.32
CA PHE A 83 -3.17 -1.50 8.68
C PHE A 83 -2.05 -1.34 9.71
N TYR A 84 -0.95 -2.07 9.53
CA TYR A 84 0.18 -2.06 10.46
C TYR A 84 1.06 -0.83 10.26
N GLN A 85 1.15 -0.32 9.02
CA GLN A 85 1.78 0.95 8.70
C GLN A 85 1.10 2.11 9.42
N ILE A 86 -0.23 2.21 9.39
CA ILE A 86 -0.98 3.25 10.12
C ILE A 86 -0.76 3.10 11.63
N LEU A 87 -0.85 1.86 12.15
CA LEU A 87 -0.68 1.56 13.57
C LEU A 87 0.77 1.69 14.07
N SER A 88 1.76 1.87 13.18
CA SER A 88 3.17 2.09 13.55
C SER A 88 3.40 3.37 14.36
N ASN A 89 2.41 4.27 14.40
CA ASN A 89 2.47 5.57 15.06
C ASN A 89 3.58 6.48 14.51
N LYS A 90 4.06 6.24 13.29
CA LYS A 90 5.03 7.13 12.63
C LYS A 90 4.43 8.49 12.28
N LYS A 91 3.14 8.51 11.95
CA LYS A 91 2.29 9.71 11.75
C LYS A 91 1.17 9.70 12.80
N PRO A 92 1.42 10.18 14.03
CA PRO A 92 0.45 10.12 15.13
C PRO A 92 -0.90 10.79 14.81
N GLU A 93 -0.87 11.82 13.95
CA GLU A 93 -2.05 12.52 13.48
C GLU A 93 -3.06 11.61 12.76
N LEU A 94 -2.61 10.49 12.17
CA LEU A 94 -3.49 9.50 11.55
C LEU A 94 -4.28 8.71 12.59
N LEU A 95 -3.67 8.39 13.73
CA LEU A 95 -4.34 7.68 14.82
C LEU A 95 -5.47 8.52 15.41
N ASP A 96 -5.19 9.80 15.66
CA ASP A 96 -6.17 10.76 16.16
C ASP A 96 -7.29 11.01 15.13
N MET A 97 -6.94 11.15 13.85
CA MET A 97 -7.92 11.37 12.78
C MET A 97 -8.86 10.17 12.59
N MET A 98 -8.33 8.95 12.66
CA MET A 98 -9.10 7.73 12.44
C MET A 98 -9.74 7.19 13.73
N LEU A 99 -9.46 7.80 14.89
CA LEU A 99 -9.93 7.40 16.21
C LEU A 99 -9.51 5.97 16.57
N VAL A 100 -8.25 5.64 16.30
CA VAL A 100 -7.66 4.31 16.52
C VAL A 100 -6.50 4.40 17.52
N THR A 101 -6.38 3.40 18.38
CA THR A 101 -5.17 3.10 19.16
C THR A 101 -4.06 2.58 18.25
N ASN A 102 -2.83 2.46 18.77
CA ASN A 102 -1.71 1.81 18.09
C ASN A 102 -1.60 0.29 18.38
N ASN A 103 -2.57 -0.31 19.07
CA ASN A 103 -2.56 -1.72 19.40
C ASN A 103 -3.36 -2.52 18.36
N PRO A 104 -2.72 -3.35 17.50
CA PRO A 104 -3.44 -4.10 16.48
C PRO A 104 -4.47 -5.09 17.05
N TYR A 105 -4.27 -5.57 18.29
CA TYR A 105 -5.18 -6.52 18.94
C TYR A 105 -6.53 -5.92 19.35
N ASP A 106 -6.69 -4.59 19.29
CA ASP A 106 -7.98 -3.93 19.50
C ASP A 106 -8.92 -4.14 18.30
N TYR A 107 -8.40 -4.62 17.16
CA TYR A 107 -9.11 -4.74 15.89
C TYR A 107 -9.14 -6.20 15.40
N ALA A 108 -10.24 -6.89 15.70
CA ALA A 108 -10.40 -8.32 15.40
C ALA A 108 -10.17 -8.73 13.93
N PHE A 109 -10.36 -7.80 12.98
CA PHE A 109 -10.18 -8.08 11.55
C PHE A 109 -8.72 -8.08 11.09
N ILE A 110 -7.77 -7.58 11.88
CA ILE A 110 -6.36 -7.48 11.48
C ILE A 110 -5.41 -8.22 12.45
N SER A 111 -5.95 -8.93 13.44
CA SER A 111 -5.19 -9.50 14.54
C SER A 111 -5.42 -11.00 14.78
N GLN A 112 -5.93 -11.72 13.78
CA GLN A 112 -6.18 -13.17 13.88
C GLN A 112 -4.92 -14.01 13.65
N GLY A 113 -3.95 -13.45 12.92
CA GLY A 113 -2.65 -14.04 12.64
C GLY A 113 -1.50 -13.24 13.25
N GLU A 114 -0.44 -13.06 12.47
CA GLU A 114 0.71 -12.25 12.87
C GLU A 114 0.43 -10.76 12.68
N THR A 115 1.00 -9.94 13.55
CA THR A 115 0.86 -8.47 13.51
C THR A 115 2.16 -7.77 13.12
N THR A 116 3.30 -8.41 13.34
CA THR A 116 4.65 -7.89 13.03
C THR A 116 5.40 -8.86 12.14
N VAL A 117 6.25 -8.34 11.24
CA VAL A 117 7.09 -9.15 10.35
C VAL A 117 8.54 -8.65 10.47
N PRO A 118 9.52 -9.50 10.87
CA PRO A 118 10.88 -9.03 11.16
C PRO A 118 11.62 -8.37 9.99
N SER A 119 11.24 -8.68 8.75
CA SER A 119 11.86 -8.16 7.53
C SER A 119 11.24 -6.83 7.05
N ILE A 120 10.20 -6.32 7.72
CA ILE A 120 9.45 -5.12 7.30
C ILE A 120 9.43 -4.11 8.45
N ASP A 121 9.85 -2.88 8.17
CA ASP A 121 9.65 -1.74 9.06
C ASP A 121 8.38 -0.98 8.63
N ASP A 122 7.26 -1.29 9.28
CA ASP A 122 5.97 -0.66 8.96
C ASP A 122 5.99 0.88 9.17
N ALA A 123 6.92 1.41 9.96
CA ALA A 123 7.06 2.85 10.20
C ALA A 123 7.76 3.55 9.02
N GLU A 124 8.82 2.96 8.48
CA GLU A 124 9.48 3.46 7.26
C GLU A 124 8.56 3.32 6.04
N GLU A 125 7.87 2.20 5.91
CA GLU A 125 6.94 1.94 4.80
C GLU A 125 5.75 2.92 4.78
N LEU A 126 5.29 3.40 5.94
CA LEU A 126 4.25 4.45 6.00
C LEU A 126 4.72 5.76 5.35
N LEU A 127 6.00 6.09 5.45
CA LEU A 127 6.56 7.30 4.80
C LEU A 127 6.69 7.12 3.29
N ALA A 128 6.95 5.90 2.83
CA ALA A 128 7.06 5.59 1.40
C ALA A 128 5.68 5.53 0.70
N THR A 129 4.61 5.38 1.47
CA THR A 129 3.22 5.26 0.96
C THR A 129 2.57 6.62 0.67
N ASP A 130 3.20 7.73 1.07
CA ASP A 130 2.68 9.12 0.97
C ASP A 130 2.77 9.73 -0.45
#